data_AF-A0A818HGU2-F1
#
_entry.id   AF-A0A818HGU2-F1
#
_cell.length_a   1.000
_cell.length_b   1.000
_cell.length_c   1.000
_cell.angle_alpha   90.00
_cell.angle_beta   90.00
_cell.angle_gamma   90.00
#
_symmetry.space_group_name_H-M   'P 1'
#
loop_
_entity.id
_entity.type
_entity.pdbx_description
1 polymer ?
#
loop_
_entity_poly.entity_id
_entity_poly.type
_entity_poly.pdbx_seq_one_letter_code
_entity_poly.pdbx_strand_id
1 'polypeptide(L)'
;MSSPFEYSHIVLRRAHWMLPRTFAGGLLPARYLLTRLTYAMYPPFPGAPHSKRFLYFHRRFSRLLKFINDKISADIIAINGPDLYDDKIFLPNNSFLNAENIYVIPEDFIRLKQQGRIIGKLDSIDEIIDSTTIRLKSGEHLQADMIICATGFINRFPFFSDTDAKIMGLPTMQTSTQSNIETDLYLYRRVIPVGVPNVAFVGYVSCATHWMVSEVASHWVSEYFLGRLKLPASETEMYKEIDETCTFIHKTFNRTGCYLFYYWLSPIEIYLNDMGLRLERTHNWISEYFGIYLPERLKGLHEERRVKAAGIKYHHWYFSFQHTFLVVLFLVLVILLL
;
A
#
# COMPACT_ATOMS: atom_id res chain seq x y z
N MET A 1 -21.39 1.80 -42.81
CA MET A 1 -21.68 2.36 -41.47
C MET A 1 -20.33 2.65 -40.83
N SER A 2 -19.95 3.93 -40.79
CA SER A 2 -18.76 4.39 -40.06
C SER A 2 -18.94 4.07 -38.58
N SER A 3 -17.96 3.42 -37.96
CA SER A 3 -17.97 3.07 -36.54
C SER A 3 -18.23 4.33 -35.71
N PRO A 4 -19.33 4.41 -34.95
CA PRO A 4 -19.56 5.58 -34.11
C PRO A 4 -18.62 5.47 -32.89
N PHE A 5 -17.86 6.54 -32.65
CA PHE A 5 -16.93 6.76 -31.53
C PHE A 5 -15.58 6.01 -31.58
N GLU A 6 -14.57 6.66 -32.19
CA GLU A 6 -13.15 6.27 -32.08
C GLU A 6 -12.49 6.70 -30.76
N TYR A 7 -13.26 7.27 -29.82
CA TYR A 7 -12.77 7.87 -28.59
C TYR A 7 -13.61 7.48 -27.37
N SER A 8 -13.04 7.66 -26.18
CA SER A 8 -13.70 7.41 -24.90
C SER A 8 -13.49 8.58 -23.95
N HIS A 9 -14.55 8.96 -23.23
CA HIS A 9 -14.45 9.91 -22.14
C HIS A 9 -14.06 9.20 -20.85
N ILE A 10 -13.06 9.72 -20.14
CA ILE A 10 -12.75 9.31 -18.77
C ILE A 10 -13.21 10.43 -17.85
N VAL A 11 -14.29 10.20 -17.10
CA VAL A 11 -14.82 11.15 -16.13
C VAL A 11 -14.26 10.80 -14.75
N LEU A 12 -13.55 11.75 -14.13
CA LEU A 12 -12.92 11.60 -12.82
C LEU A 12 -13.22 12.78 -11.91
N ARG A 13 -13.53 12.49 -10.66
CA ARG A 13 -13.78 13.52 -9.63
C ARG A 13 -12.51 14.22 -9.15
N ARG A 14 -11.39 13.52 -9.27
CA ARG A 14 -10.07 13.95 -8.80
C ARG A 14 -9.00 13.23 -9.61
N ALA A 15 -7.93 13.94 -9.92
CA ALA A 15 -6.75 13.33 -10.51
C ALA A 15 -6.01 12.50 -9.47
N HIS A 16 -5.46 11.38 -9.92
CA HIS A 16 -4.63 10.49 -9.11
C HIS A 16 -3.23 10.40 -9.72
N TRP A 17 -2.24 10.05 -8.90
CA TRP A 17 -0.88 9.88 -9.38
C TRP A 17 -0.80 8.71 -10.36
N MET A 18 -0.38 8.99 -11.59
CA MET A 18 -0.11 7.97 -12.62
C MET A 18 1.39 7.73 -12.67
N LEU A 19 1.84 6.63 -12.07
CA LEU A 19 3.24 6.30 -11.95
C LEU A 19 3.79 5.79 -13.30
N PRO A 20 4.83 6.42 -13.88
CA PRO A 20 5.52 5.86 -15.03
C PRO A 20 6.18 4.52 -14.72
N ARG A 21 6.51 3.75 -15.76
CA ARG A 21 7.23 2.47 -15.62
C ARG A 21 8.69 2.64 -15.21
N THR A 22 9.21 3.87 -15.29
CA THR A 22 10.55 4.27 -14.89
C THR A 22 10.49 5.56 -14.07
N PHE A 23 11.53 5.83 -13.28
CA PHE A 23 11.73 7.06 -12.52
C PHE A 23 13.22 7.44 -12.54
N ALA A 24 13.58 8.54 -11.86
CA ALA A 24 14.92 9.13 -11.86
C ALA A 24 15.38 9.48 -13.28
N GLY A 25 14.63 10.34 -13.97
CA GLY A 25 14.88 10.74 -15.35
C GLY A 25 14.71 9.60 -16.36
N GLY A 26 13.94 8.58 -16.00
CA GLY A 26 13.72 7.39 -16.83
C GLY A 26 14.77 6.28 -16.69
N LEU A 27 15.77 6.45 -15.83
CA LEU A 27 16.89 5.50 -15.69
C LEU A 27 16.52 4.24 -14.90
N LEU A 28 15.66 4.36 -13.90
CA LEU A 28 15.37 3.26 -12.97
C LEU A 28 13.96 2.72 -13.19
N PRO A 29 13.78 1.39 -13.35
CA PRO A 29 12.46 0.78 -13.39
C PRO A 29 11.66 1.01 -12.09
N ALA A 30 10.36 1.28 -12.19
CA ALA A 30 9.47 1.58 -11.06
C ALA A 30 9.45 0.50 -9.96
N ARG A 31 9.82 -0.76 -10.28
CA ARG A 31 9.98 -1.83 -9.28
C ARG A 31 11.02 -1.53 -8.20
N TYR A 32 11.96 -0.60 -8.42
CA TYR A 32 12.90 -0.16 -7.37
C TYR A 32 12.22 0.70 -6.29
N LEU A 33 10.95 1.07 -6.46
CA LEU A 33 10.12 1.62 -5.37
C LEU A 33 9.68 0.55 -4.36
N LEU A 34 9.84 -0.75 -4.70
CA LEU A 34 9.61 -1.88 -3.80
C LEU A 34 10.90 -2.26 -3.06
N THR A 35 11.55 -1.29 -2.43
CA THR A 35 12.75 -1.49 -1.60
C THR A 35 12.46 -1.07 -0.17
N ARG A 36 13.18 -1.63 0.81
CA ARG A 36 13.04 -1.21 2.22
C ARG A 36 13.50 0.25 2.42
N LEU A 37 14.42 0.76 1.58
CA LEU A 37 14.77 2.18 1.53
C LEU A 37 13.60 3.07 1.11
N THR A 38 12.88 2.72 0.03
CA THR A 38 11.72 3.52 -0.39
C THR A 38 10.61 3.47 0.64
N TYR A 39 10.35 2.30 1.24
CA TYR A 39 9.45 2.17 2.39
C TYR A 39 9.86 3.09 3.55
N ALA A 40 11.17 3.20 3.83
CA ALA A 40 11.71 4.07 4.84
C ALA A 40 11.48 5.59 4.57
N MET A 41 11.06 5.98 3.37
CA MET A 41 10.70 7.38 3.09
C MET A 41 9.35 7.79 3.70
N TYR A 42 8.55 6.86 4.22
CA TYR A 42 7.23 7.11 4.79
C TYR A 42 7.23 6.96 6.33
N PRO A 43 6.48 7.79 7.08
CA PRO A 43 6.39 7.65 8.53
C PRO A 43 5.94 6.25 8.92
N PRO A 44 6.45 5.66 10.02
CA PRO A 44 6.19 4.26 10.33
C PRO A 44 4.69 3.99 10.53
N PHE A 45 4.23 2.85 10.02
CA PHE A 45 2.90 2.34 10.28
C PHE A 45 2.70 2.05 11.78
N PRO A 46 1.50 2.29 12.36
CA PRO A 46 1.21 1.95 13.75
C PRO A 46 1.55 0.49 14.08
N GLY A 47 2.12 0.24 15.25
CA GLY A 47 2.50 -1.11 15.67
C GLY A 47 3.66 -1.77 14.90
N ALA A 48 4.19 -1.15 13.85
CA ALA A 48 5.33 -1.70 13.11
C ALA A 48 6.60 -1.79 13.98
N PRO A 49 7.46 -2.81 13.77
CA PRO A 49 8.72 -2.92 14.49
C PRO A 49 9.59 -1.66 14.33
N HIS A 50 10.33 -1.31 15.38
CA HIS A 50 11.20 -0.12 15.43
C HIS A 50 10.51 1.24 15.18
N SER A 51 9.17 1.29 15.18
CA SER A 51 8.37 2.49 14.92
C SER A 51 8.82 3.73 15.69
N LYS A 52 9.16 3.62 16.98
CA LYS A 52 9.64 4.78 17.78
C LYS A 52 10.92 5.42 17.22
N ARG A 53 11.91 4.59 16.84
CA ARG A 53 13.18 5.08 16.26
C ARG A 53 12.93 5.69 14.88
N PHE A 54 12.07 5.04 14.11
CA PHE A 54 11.73 5.49 12.77
C PHE A 54 10.96 6.82 12.80
N LEU A 55 10.02 6.96 13.73
CA LEU A 55 9.28 8.19 13.96
C LEU A 55 10.20 9.32 14.41
N TYR A 56 11.18 9.04 15.28
CA TYR A 56 12.20 10.01 15.66
C TYR A 56 13.01 10.49 14.44
N PHE A 57 13.47 9.56 13.58
CA PHE A 57 14.17 9.89 12.34
C PHE A 57 13.31 10.79 11.43
N HIS A 58 12.04 10.39 11.21
CA HIS A 58 11.08 11.16 10.40
C HIS A 58 10.84 12.57 10.94
N ARG A 59 10.74 12.73 12.27
CA ARG A 59 10.62 14.05 12.89
C ARG A 59 11.89 14.88 12.71
N ARG A 60 13.07 14.29 12.93
CA ARG A 60 14.37 14.96 12.87
C ARG A 60 14.80 15.35 11.46
N PHE A 61 14.41 14.58 10.45
CA PHE A 61 14.80 14.75 9.04
C PHE A 61 13.61 15.03 8.11
N SER A 62 12.48 15.47 8.66
CA SER A 62 11.25 15.77 7.93
C SER A 62 11.46 16.66 6.69
N ARG A 63 12.29 17.70 6.79
CA ARG A 63 12.61 18.59 5.66
C ARG A 63 13.33 17.87 4.52
N LEU A 64 14.28 16.99 4.84
CA LEU A 64 15.01 16.20 3.85
C LEU A 64 14.09 15.20 3.16
N LEU A 65 13.25 14.50 3.93
CA LEU A 65 12.29 13.54 3.39
C LEU A 65 11.25 14.21 2.49
N LYS A 66 10.76 15.39 2.90
CA LYS A 66 9.89 16.22 2.06
C LYS A 66 10.60 16.62 0.76
N PHE A 67 11.84 17.09 0.84
CA PHE A 67 12.62 17.45 -0.35
C PHE A 67 12.78 16.27 -1.32
N ILE A 68 13.12 15.08 -0.81
CA ILE A 68 13.23 13.86 -1.63
C ILE A 68 11.89 13.55 -2.29
N ASN A 69 10.78 13.63 -1.56
CA ASN A 69 9.46 13.37 -2.12
C ASN A 69 9.03 14.42 -3.16
N ASP A 70 9.32 15.70 -2.93
CA ASP A 70 9.06 16.76 -3.90
C ASP A 70 9.85 16.50 -5.21
N LYS A 71 11.08 15.96 -5.11
CA LYS A 71 11.86 15.52 -6.28
C LYS A 71 11.27 14.32 -6.98
N ILE A 72 10.80 13.30 -6.26
CA ILE A 72 10.09 12.16 -6.86
C ILE A 72 8.82 12.63 -7.57
N SER A 73 8.06 13.53 -6.95
CA SER A 73 6.84 14.12 -7.53
C SER A 73 7.14 14.86 -8.84
N ALA A 74 8.16 15.72 -8.83
CA ALA A 74 8.58 16.48 -10.00
C ALA A 74 9.11 15.57 -11.13
N ASP A 75 9.85 14.51 -10.78
CA ASP A 75 10.35 13.52 -11.72
C ASP A 75 9.22 12.75 -12.42
N ILE A 76 8.22 12.30 -11.65
CA ILE A 76 7.02 11.65 -12.20
C ILE A 76 6.28 12.59 -13.17
N ILE A 77 6.13 13.86 -12.80
CA ILE A 77 5.49 14.86 -13.66
C ILE A 77 6.28 15.05 -14.95
N ALA A 78 7.61 15.19 -14.84
CA ALA A 78 8.49 15.41 -15.97
C ALA A 78 8.53 14.22 -16.94
N ILE A 79 8.53 12.98 -16.43
CA ILE A 79 8.60 11.77 -17.25
C ILE A 79 7.31 11.56 -18.06
N ASN A 80 6.14 11.74 -17.45
CA ASN A 80 4.88 11.63 -18.19
C ASN A 80 4.69 12.80 -19.17
N GLY A 81 5.27 13.96 -18.85
CA GLY A 81 5.38 15.08 -19.77
C GLY A 81 4.07 15.87 -20.01
N PRO A 82 4.14 16.90 -20.86
CA PRO A 82 3.02 17.79 -21.18
C PRO A 82 1.82 17.05 -21.79
N ASP A 83 2.07 15.98 -22.54
CA ASP A 83 1.05 15.19 -23.22
C ASP A 83 -0.02 14.64 -22.26
N LEU A 84 0.38 14.32 -21.02
CA LEU A 84 -0.56 13.90 -19.98
C LEU A 84 -1.18 15.08 -19.21
N TYR A 85 -0.43 16.16 -19.00
CA TYR A 85 -0.76 17.16 -17.97
C TYR A 85 -1.12 18.57 -18.48
N ASP A 86 -0.96 18.90 -19.76
CA ASP A 86 -1.21 20.25 -20.29
C ASP A 86 -2.65 20.72 -20.09
N ASP A 87 -3.61 19.80 -20.19
CA ASP A 87 -5.03 20.05 -19.94
C ASP A 87 -5.38 20.12 -18.45
N LYS A 88 -4.42 19.82 -17.56
CA LYS A 88 -4.53 19.78 -16.10
C LYS A 88 -5.58 18.80 -15.57
N ILE A 89 -6.16 17.95 -16.42
CA ILE A 89 -7.22 17.01 -16.03
C ILE A 89 -6.65 15.86 -15.20
N PHE A 90 -5.49 15.34 -15.59
CA PHE A 90 -4.83 14.23 -14.92
C PHE A 90 -3.74 14.68 -13.93
N LEU A 91 -3.58 15.99 -13.72
CA LEU A 91 -2.57 16.52 -12.80
C LEU A 91 -3.06 16.39 -11.34
N PRO A 92 -2.41 15.57 -10.50
CA PRO A 92 -2.80 15.41 -9.10
C PRO A 92 -2.63 16.71 -8.32
N ASN A 93 -3.55 16.97 -7.38
CA ASN A 93 -3.57 18.18 -6.56
C ASN A 93 -2.94 18.00 -5.16
N ASN A 94 -2.45 16.80 -4.85
CA ASN A 94 -1.78 16.46 -3.59
C ASN A 94 -0.32 16.09 -3.83
N SER A 95 0.51 16.21 -2.79
CA SER A 95 1.87 15.66 -2.82
C SER A 95 1.85 14.15 -3.00
N PHE A 96 2.85 13.59 -3.68
CA PHE A 96 3.01 12.14 -3.84
C PHE A 96 3.06 11.38 -2.50
N LEU A 97 3.58 12.02 -1.44
CA LEU A 97 3.53 11.47 -0.06
C LEU A 97 2.10 11.21 0.42
N ASN A 98 1.16 12.07 0.02
CA ASN A 98 -0.25 12.01 0.42
C ASN A 98 -1.12 11.42 -0.69
N ALA A 99 -0.51 10.66 -1.62
CA ALA A 99 -1.24 10.07 -2.71
C ALA A 99 -2.27 9.05 -2.19
N GLU A 100 -3.55 9.41 -2.35
CA GLU A 100 -4.66 8.55 -1.95
C GLU A 100 -4.77 7.29 -2.83
N ASN A 101 -4.30 7.37 -4.08
CA ASN A 101 -4.26 6.29 -5.05
C ASN A 101 -3.10 6.52 -6.02
N ILE A 102 -2.44 5.45 -6.42
CA ILE A 102 -1.42 5.46 -7.47
C ILE A 102 -1.61 4.24 -8.35
N TYR A 103 -1.51 4.44 -9.65
CA TYR A 103 -1.57 3.36 -10.63
C TYR A 103 -0.41 3.48 -11.59
N VAL A 104 0.15 2.35 -12.02
CA VAL A 104 1.14 2.36 -13.10
C VAL A 104 0.42 2.71 -14.39
N ILE A 105 0.91 3.72 -15.09
CA ILE A 105 0.29 4.18 -16.34
C ILE A 105 0.40 3.08 -17.42
N PRO A 106 -0.71 2.75 -18.13
CA PRO A 106 -0.65 1.88 -19.30
C PRO A 106 0.24 2.47 -20.40
N GLU A 107 0.97 1.62 -21.13
CA GLU A 107 1.95 2.06 -22.13
C GLU A 107 1.32 2.93 -23.23
N ASP A 108 0.09 2.60 -23.60
CA ASP A 108 -0.62 3.29 -24.66
C ASP A 108 -1.43 4.51 -24.19
N PHE A 109 -1.52 4.78 -22.88
CA PHE A 109 -2.46 5.78 -22.36
C PHE A 109 -2.18 7.19 -22.88
N ILE A 110 -0.93 7.63 -22.79
CA ILE A 110 -0.50 8.96 -23.26
C ILE A 110 -0.67 9.07 -24.78
N ARG A 111 -0.25 8.03 -25.52
CA ARG A 111 -0.39 7.96 -26.98
C ARG A 111 -1.86 8.06 -27.42
N LEU A 112 -2.76 7.33 -26.77
CA LEU A 112 -4.19 7.36 -27.07
C LEU A 112 -4.83 8.70 -26.72
N LYS A 113 -4.39 9.35 -25.64
CA LYS A 113 -4.80 10.72 -25.29
C LYS A 113 -4.36 11.74 -26.35
N GLN A 114 -3.11 11.69 -26.80
CA GLN A 114 -2.61 12.56 -27.88
C GLN A 114 -3.38 12.37 -29.19
N GLN A 115 -3.79 11.14 -29.49
CA GLN A 115 -4.60 10.81 -30.67
C GLN A 115 -6.09 11.24 -30.53
N GLY A 116 -6.48 11.87 -29.42
CA GLY A 116 -7.87 12.24 -29.15
C GLY A 116 -8.78 11.06 -28.84
N ARG A 117 -8.23 9.85 -28.65
CA ARG A 117 -8.99 8.62 -28.36
C ARG A 117 -9.33 8.49 -26.88
N ILE A 118 -8.62 9.20 -26.00
CA ILE A 118 -8.96 9.34 -24.59
C ILE A 118 -9.15 10.82 -24.29
N ILE A 119 -10.34 11.18 -23.81
CA ILE A 119 -10.68 12.55 -23.45
C ILE A 119 -11.02 12.57 -21.96
N GLY A 120 -10.14 13.17 -21.15
CA GLY A 120 -10.38 13.33 -19.73
C GLY A 120 -11.45 14.39 -19.45
N LYS A 121 -12.22 14.19 -18.36
CA LYS A 121 -13.16 15.17 -17.80
C LYS A 121 -13.01 15.16 -16.28
N LEU A 122 -12.52 16.26 -15.72
CA LEU A 122 -12.43 16.44 -14.27
C LEU A 122 -13.81 16.90 -13.73
N ASP A 123 -14.74 15.95 -13.59
CA ASP A 123 -16.13 16.19 -13.23
C ASP A 123 -16.78 14.91 -12.62
N SER A 124 -18.09 14.94 -12.40
CA SER A 124 -18.93 13.78 -12.07
C SER A 124 -20.12 13.71 -13.01
N ILE A 125 -20.60 12.50 -13.27
CA ILE A 125 -21.93 12.30 -13.86
C ILE A 125 -22.99 12.84 -12.89
N ASP A 126 -23.90 13.65 -13.40
CA ASP A 126 -25.08 14.16 -12.69
C ASP A 126 -26.30 13.30 -13.02
N GLU A 127 -26.62 13.19 -14.31
CA GLU A 127 -27.83 12.51 -14.79
C GLU A 127 -27.57 11.83 -16.15
N ILE A 128 -28.16 10.66 -16.36
CA ILE A 128 -28.28 10.06 -17.70
C ILE A 128 -29.62 10.56 -18.25
N ILE A 129 -29.56 11.51 -19.19
CA ILE A 129 -30.76 12.22 -19.70
C ILE A 129 -31.61 11.29 -20.56
N ASP A 130 -30.96 10.54 -21.45
CA ASP A 130 -31.59 9.63 -22.40
C ASP A 130 -30.64 8.48 -22.77
N SER A 131 -30.94 7.72 -23.83
CA SER A 131 -30.17 6.54 -24.24
C SER A 131 -28.72 6.80 -24.63
N THR A 132 -28.35 8.04 -25.00
CA THR A 132 -26.98 8.36 -25.43
C THR A 132 -26.41 9.62 -24.78
N THR A 133 -27.23 10.41 -24.07
CA THR A 133 -26.82 11.69 -23.51
C THR A 133 -26.62 11.61 -22.00
N ILE A 134 -25.43 12.03 -21.55
CA ILE A 134 -25.06 12.11 -20.13
C ILE A 134 -24.82 13.58 -19.78
N ARG A 135 -25.46 14.09 -18.73
CA ARG A 135 -25.14 15.40 -18.15
C ARG A 135 -24.12 15.24 -17.03
N LEU A 136 -23.06 16.04 -17.09
CA LEU A 136 -22.10 16.19 -16.01
C LEU A 136 -22.55 17.26 -15.01
N LYS A 137 -21.98 17.28 -13.81
CA LYS A 137 -22.33 18.28 -12.79
C LYS A 137 -21.99 19.71 -13.17
N SER A 138 -21.02 19.92 -14.07
CA SER A 138 -20.77 21.23 -14.68
C SER A 138 -21.90 21.72 -15.59
N GLY A 139 -22.84 20.87 -15.96
CA GLY A 139 -23.86 21.12 -16.98
C GLY A 139 -23.42 20.74 -18.41
N GLU A 140 -22.18 20.28 -18.61
CA GLU A 140 -21.73 19.74 -19.90
C GLU A 140 -22.51 18.46 -20.26
N HIS A 141 -22.89 18.31 -21.54
CA HIS A 141 -23.53 17.11 -22.05
C HIS A 141 -22.53 16.30 -22.88
N LEU A 142 -22.39 15.01 -22.58
CA LEU A 142 -21.58 14.06 -23.34
C LEU A 142 -22.48 13.09 -24.10
N GLN A 143 -22.05 12.69 -25.29
CA GLN A 143 -22.64 11.58 -26.04
C GLN A 143 -21.86 10.30 -25.78
N ALA A 144 -22.54 9.21 -25.42
CA ALA A 144 -21.94 7.90 -25.19
C ALA A 144 -22.93 6.76 -25.43
N ASP A 145 -22.50 5.73 -26.16
CA ASP A 145 -23.29 4.51 -26.36
C ASP A 145 -23.16 3.52 -25.18
N MET A 146 -22.15 3.70 -24.33
CA MET A 146 -21.85 2.81 -23.20
C MET A 146 -21.24 3.58 -22.04
N ILE A 147 -21.64 3.20 -20.81
CA ILE A 147 -21.03 3.66 -19.57
C ILE A 147 -20.34 2.48 -18.89
N ILE A 148 -19.03 2.61 -18.63
CA ILE A 148 -18.26 1.63 -17.88
C ILE A 148 -17.97 2.20 -16.49
N CYS A 149 -18.63 1.67 -15.47
CA CYS A 149 -18.43 2.08 -14.08
C CYS A 149 -17.15 1.46 -13.49
N ALA A 150 -16.00 2.09 -13.73
CA ALA A 150 -14.73 1.75 -13.09
C ALA A 150 -14.59 2.37 -11.67
N THR A 151 -15.66 2.31 -10.86
CA THR A 151 -15.81 3.07 -9.60
C THR A 151 -15.31 2.33 -8.35
N GLY A 152 -14.70 1.17 -8.51
CA GLY A 152 -14.12 0.37 -7.42
C GLY A 152 -15.06 -0.74 -6.92
N PHE A 153 -14.80 -1.22 -5.71
CA PHE A 153 -15.51 -2.33 -5.09
C PHE A 153 -15.92 -1.99 -3.65
N ILE A 154 -16.89 -2.72 -3.13
CA ILE A 154 -17.27 -2.70 -1.71
C ILE A 154 -17.11 -4.10 -1.14
N ASN A 155 -16.59 -4.19 0.08
CA ASN A 155 -16.49 -5.47 0.78
C ASN A 155 -17.86 -5.86 1.33
N ARG A 156 -18.28 -7.10 1.08
CA ARG A 156 -19.53 -7.70 1.54
C ARG A 156 -19.28 -9.13 1.99
N PHE A 157 -19.93 -9.53 3.09
CA PHE A 157 -19.83 -10.86 3.68
C PHE A 157 -21.22 -11.51 3.75
N PRO A 158 -21.82 -11.87 2.61
CA PRO A 158 -23.24 -12.28 2.53
C PRO A 158 -23.54 -13.63 3.20
N PHE A 159 -22.50 -14.35 3.62
CA PHE A 159 -22.59 -15.63 4.33
C PHE A 159 -22.72 -15.47 5.85
N PHE A 160 -22.61 -14.25 6.38
CA PHE A 160 -22.86 -13.94 7.78
C PHE A 160 -24.12 -13.10 7.93
N SER A 161 -24.87 -13.31 9.02
CA SER A 161 -25.91 -12.36 9.40
C SER A 161 -25.27 -11.02 9.75
N ASP A 162 -26.02 -9.91 9.65
CA ASP A 162 -25.52 -8.59 10.07
C ASP A 162 -25.09 -8.59 11.56
N THR A 163 -25.70 -9.45 12.39
CA THR A 163 -25.32 -9.62 13.80
C THR A 163 -23.95 -10.29 13.90
N ASP A 164 -23.73 -11.40 13.21
CA ASP A 164 -22.45 -12.13 13.24
C ASP A 164 -21.33 -11.30 12.62
N ALA A 165 -21.60 -10.62 11.50
CA ALA A 165 -20.65 -9.71 10.86
C ALA A 165 -20.23 -8.60 11.84
N LYS A 166 -21.18 -7.98 12.54
CA LYS A 166 -20.91 -6.95 13.54
C LYS A 166 -20.09 -7.49 14.72
N ILE A 167 -20.43 -8.67 15.23
CA ILE A 167 -19.67 -9.33 16.32
C ILE A 167 -18.23 -9.60 15.88
N MET A 168 -18.03 -10.03 14.64
CA MET A 168 -16.69 -10.27 14.06
C MET A 168 -15.99 -8.99 13.59
N GLY A 169 -16.54 -7.80 13.81
CA GLY A 169 -15.92 -6.55 13.37
C GLY A 169 -15.88 -6.37 11.84
N LEU A 170 -16.78 -7.01 11.10
CA LEU A 170 -16.92 -6.90 9.66
C LEU A 170 -17.98 -5.86 9.25
N PRO A 171 -17.84 -5.26 8.06
CA PRO A 171 -18.90 -4.53 7.38
C PRO A 171 -20.24 -5.28 7.35
N THR A 172 -21.31 -4.61 7.78
CA THR A 172 -22.70 -5.10 7.63
C THR A 172 -23.31 -4.67 6.30
N MET A 173 -24.35 -5.36 5.84
CA MET A 173 -25.03 -5.01 4.59
C MET A 173 -25.61 -3.59 4.62
N GLN A 174 -26.22 -3.19 5.73
CA GLN A 174 -26.76 -1.84 5.90
C GLN A 174 -25.66 -0.78 5.80
N THR A 175 -24.54 -0.98 6.51
CA THR A 175 -23.42 -0.03 6.48
C THR A 175 -22.76 0.07 5.10
N SER A 176 -22.68 -1.02 4.33
CA SER A 176 -22.12 -1.01 2.98
C SER A 176 -23.05 -0.35 1.93
N THR A 177 -24.34 -0.25 2.21
CA THR A 177 -25.33 0.38 1.28
C THR A 177 -25.55 1.87 1.52
N GLN A 178 -25.42 2.35 2.76
CA GLN A 178 -25.79 3.73 3.10
C GLN A 178 -24.66 4.76 2.86
N SER A 179 -23.39 4.38 2.95
CA SER A 179 -22.29 5.36 2.98
C SER A 179 -21.58 5.59 1.64
N ASN A 180 -21.72 4.71 0.62
CA ASN A 180 -20.85 4.69 -0.57
C ASN A 180 -19.33 4.75 -0.24
N ILE A 181 -18.97 4.47 1.01
CA ILE A 181 -17.63 4.53 1.58
C ILE A 181 -17.36 3.14 2.14
N GLU A 182 -16.23 2.56 1.77
CA GLU A 182 -15.76 1.29 2.33
C GLU A 182 -15.79 1.40 3.87
N THR A 183 -16.22 0.38 4.58
CA THR A 183 -16.24 0.43 6.05
C THR A 183 -14.96 -0.17 6.60
N ASP A 184 -14.50 0.34 7.74
CA ASP A 184 -13.32 -0.20 8.39
C ASP A 184 -13.56 -1.64 8.84
N LEU A 185 -12.51 -2.44 8.73
CA LEU A 185 -12.47 -3.78 9.31
C LEU A 185 -11.94 -3.67 10.72
N TYR A 186 -12.78 -4.00 11.70
CA TYR A 186 -12.44 -4.08 13.11
C TYR A 186 -11.84 -5.44 13.46
N LEU A 187 -10.74 -5.78 12.78
CA LEU A 187 -10.01 -7.02 12.96
C LEU A 187 -8.63 -6.73 13.54
N TYR A 188 -8.26 -7.39 14.64
CA TYR A 188 -6.91 -7.30 15.20
C TYR A 188 -5.90 -7.79 14.17
N ARG A 189 -4.84 -7.00 13.96
CA ARG A 189 -3.86 -7.23 12.90
C ARG A 189 -4.46 -7.29 11.50
N ARG A 190 -5.72 -6.87 11.31
CA ARG A 190 -6.50 -7.02 10.06
C ARG A 190 -6.76 -8.47 9.68
N VAL A 191 -6.69 -9.39 10.64
CA VAL A 191 -6.78 -10.82 10.40
C VAL A 191 -7.84 -11.48 11.27
N ILE A 192 -7.81 -11.29 12.59
CA ILE A 192 -8.72 -12.00 13.50
C ILE A 192 -9.75 -11.05 14.12
N PRO A 193 -11.01 -11.47 14.26
CA PRO A 193 -11.96 -10.76 15.11
C PRO A 193 -11.54 -10.85 16.57
N VAL A 194 -11.81 -9.78 17.32
CA VAL A 194 -11.58 -9.75 18.77
C VAL A 194 -12.70 -10.52 19.47
N GLY A 195 -12.36 -11.39 20.43
CA GLY A 195 -13.32 -12.17 21.21
C GLY A 195 -14.01 -13.34 20.48
N VAL A 196 -13.77 -13.53 19.18
CA VAL A 196 -14.34 -14.65 18.40
C VAL A 196 -13.21 -15.62 18.01
N PRO A 197 -13.09 -16.78 18.68
CA PRO A 197 -12.02 -17.73 18.40
C PRO A 197 -12.29 -18.53 17.11
N ASN A 198 -11.26 -19.23 16.62
CA ASN A 198 -11.36 -20.23 15.54
C ASN A 198 -11.80 -19.69 14.17
N VAL A 199 -11.74 -18.38 13.95
CA VAL A 199 -11.99 -17.75 12.65
C VAL A 199 -10.91 -16.71 12.35
N ALA A 200 -10.54 -16.59 11.07
CA ALA A 200 -9.58 -15.61 10.60
C ALA A 200 -9.92 -15.20 9.17
N PHE A 201 -9.61 -13.96 8.82
CA PHE A 201 -9.83 -13.35 7.51
C PHE A 201 -8.48 -12.97 6.91
N VAL A 202 -8.17 -13.50 5.72
CA VAL A 202 -6.91 -13.23 5.03
C VAL A 202 -7.22 -12.58 3.68
N GLY A 203 -6.36 -11.65 3.26
CA GLY A 203 -6.50 -10.94 1.97
C GLY A 203 -7.10 -9.54 2.06
N TYR A 204 -7.46 -9.07 3.26
CA TYR A 204 -8.02 -7.74 3.49
C TYR A 204 -6.94 -6.65 3.67
N VAL A 205 -5.94 -6.68 2.81
CA VAL A 205 -4.88 -5.66 2.69
C VAL A 205 -4.71 -5.29 1.22
N SER A 206 -5.01 -4.05 0.88
CA SER A 206 -4.84 -3.48 -0.46
C SER A 206 -3.51 -2.73 -0.55
N CYS A 207 -2.54 -3.35 -1.21
CA CYS A 207 -1.22 -2.79 -1.49
C CYS A 207 -0.59 -3.46 -2.72
N ALA A 208 0.54 -2.90 -3.18
CA ALA A 208 1.26 -3.37 -4.37
C ALA A 208 1.74 -4.83 -4.27
N THR A 209 1.84 -5.39 -3.06
CA THR A 209 2.36 -6.73 -2.80
C THR A 209 1.41 -7.60 -1.97
N HIS A 210 0.10 -7.37 -2.11
CA HIS A 210 -0.93 -8.05 -1.31
C HIS A 210 -0.79 -9.59 -1.27
N TRP A 211 -0.28 -10.22 -2.33
CA TRP A 211 0.02 -11.66 -2.35
C TRP A 211 1.10 -12.06 -1.34
N MET A 212 2.18 -11.28 -1.20
CA MET A 212 3.22 -11.53 -0.19
C MET A 212 2.69 -11.29 1.22
N VAL A 213 1.86 -10.27 1.39
CA VAL A 213 1.21 -10.00 2.69
C VAL A 213 0.31 -11.17 3.07
N SER A 214 -0.49 -11.69 2.13
CA SER A 214 -1.40 -12.80 2.35
C SER A 214 -0.66 -14.11 2.64
N GLU A 215 0.45 -14.36 1.95
CA GLU A 215 1.35 -15.49 2.25
C GLU A 215 1.79 -15.43 3.71
N VAL A 216 2.42 -14.33 4.15
CA VAL A 216 2.92 -14.20 5.53
C VAL A 216 1.77 -14.21 6.56
N ALA A 217 0.63 -13.60 6.23
CA ALA A 217 -0.57 -13.64 7.07
C ALA A 217 -1.08 -15.07 7.26
N SER A 218 -1.02 -15.93 6.24
CA SER A 218 -1.42 -17.34 6.37
C SER A 218 -0.52 -18.11 7.34
N HIS A 219 0.78 -17.80 7.35
CA HIS A 219 1.72 -18.35 8.32
C HIS A 219 1.40 -17.87 9.74
N TRP A 220 1.10 -16.57 9.89
CA TRP A 220 0.67 -15.99 11.16
C TRP A 220 -0.63 -16.62 11.68
N VAL A 221 -1.65 -16.80 10.82
CA VAL A 221 -2.91 -17.49 11.16
C VAL A 221 -2.68 -18.93 11.59
N SER A 222 -1.74 -19.62 10.95
CA SER A 222 -1.36 -20.98 11.36
C SER A 222 -0.75 -21.00 12.76
N GLU A 223 0.15 -20.06 13.11
CA GLU A 223 0.67 -19.95 14.48
C GLU A 223 -0.42 -19.54 15.49
N TYR A 224 -1.39 -18.71 15.09
CA TYR A 224 -2.55 -18.32 15.90
C TYR A 224 -3.37 -19.55 16.30
N PHE A 225 -3.80 -20.37 15.34
CA PHE A 225 -4.60 -21.57 15.63
C PHE A 225 -3.82 -22.67 16.35
N LEU A 226 -2.50 -22.70 16.21
CA LEU A 226 -1.64 -23.59 16.99
C LEU A 226 -1.41 -23.10 18.42
N GLY A 227 -1.93 -21.93 18.81
CA GLY A 227 -1.75 -21.34 20.13
C GLY A 227 -0.32 -20.88 20.42
N ARG A 228 0.49 -20.66 19.39
CA ARG A 228 1.91 -20.33 19.51
C ARG A 228 2.21 -18.84 19.46
N LEU A 229 1.26 -18.03 18.99
CA LEU A 229 1.38 -16.58 19.03
C LEU A 229 1.18 -16.03 20.43
N LYS A 230 1.98 -15.03 20.78
CA LYS A 230 1.79 -14.21 21.97
C LYS A 230 0.88 -13.05 21.63
N LEU A 231 -0.42 -13.24 21.81
CA LEU A 231 -1.41 -12.18 21.66
C LEU A 231 -1.34 -11.20 22.85
N PRO A 232 -1.84 -9.95 22.69
CA PRO A 232 -2.05 -9.04 23.80
C PRO A 232 -2.87 -9.68 24.92
N ALA A 233 -2.63 -9.28 26.16
CA ALA A 233 -3.26 -9.90 27.33
C ALA A 233 -4.74 -9.52 27.47
N SER A 234 -5.16 -8.42 26.84
CA SER A 234 -6.54 -7.94 26.89
C SER A 234 -7.08 -7.60 25.50
N GLU A 235 -8.38 -7.80 25.31
CA GLU A 235 -9.09 -7.36 24.10
C GLU A 235 -9.00 -5.84 23.92
N THR A 236 -8.93 -5.07 25.00
CA THR A 236 -8.75 -3.62 24.95
C THR A 236 -7.46 -3.21 24.22
N GLU A 237 -6.36 -3.95 24.40
CA GLU A 237 -5.13 -3.68 23.66
C GLU A 237 -5.26 -4.00 22.16
N MET A 238 -6.05 -5.03 21.81
CA MET A 238 -6.36 -5.34 20.42
C MET A 238 -7.22 -4.25 19.77
N TYR A 239 -8.29 -3.80 20.45
CA TYR A 239 -9.12 -2.70 19.95
C TYR A 239 -8.35 -1.40 19.82
N LYS A 240 -7.44 -1.10 20.75
CA LYS A 240 -6.55 0.05 20.64
C LYS A 240 -5.69 0.00 19.37
N GLU A 241 -5.15 -1.16 19.03
CA GLU A 241 -4.37 -1.35 17.79
C GLU A 241 -5.22 -1.10 16.54
N ILE A 242 -6.45 -1.61 16.54
CA ILE A 242 -7.42 -1.41 15.47
C ILE A 242 -7.73 0.08 15.29
N ASP A 243 -8.06 0.79 16.38
CA ASP A 243 -8.42 2.21 16.37
C ASP A 243 -7.26 3.09 15.92
N GLU A 244 -6.05 2.84 16.43
CA GLU A 244 -4.83 3.55 16.02
C GLU A 244 -4.58 3.35 14.52
N THR A 245 -4.80 2.15 14.01
CA THR A 245 -4.62 1.82 12.60
C THR A 245 -5.68 2.47 11.72
N CYS A 246 -6.96 2.42 12.09
CA CYS A 246 -8.04 3.05 11.33
C CYS A 246 -7.84 4.57 11.27
N THR A 247 -7.55 5.19 12.42
CA THR A 247 -7.21 6.62 12.51
C THR A 247 -6.04 6.99 11.61
N PHE A 248 -5.00 6.15 11.58
CA PHE A 248 -3.84 6.37 10.73
C PHE A 248 -4.18 6.31 9.24
N ILE A 249 -4.98 5.33 8.80
CA ILE A 249 -5.38 5.18 7.40
C ILE A 249 -6.27 6.34 6.96
N HIS A 250 -7.25 6.71 7.80
CA HIS A 250 -8.14 7.85 7.52
C HIS A 250 -7.34 9.13 7.34
N LYS A 251 -6.39 9.38 8.24
CA LYS A 251 -5.52 10.56 8.20
C LYS A 251 -4.58 10.56 7.01
N THR A 252 -4.01 9.41 6.66
CA THR A 252 -2.95 9.31 5.65
C THR A 252 -3.51 9.26 4.24
N PHE A 253 -4.62 8.56 4.03
CA PHE A 253 -5.15 8.25 2.72
C PHE A 253 -6.52 8.86 2.43
N ASN A 254 -7.21 9.44 3.43
CA ASN A 254 -8.61 9.86 3.30
C ASN A 254 -9.48 8.70 2.76
N ARG A 255 -9.19 7.51 3.26
CA ARG A 255 -9.79 6.22 2.92
C ARG A 255 -10.03 5.43 4.19
N THR A 256 -10.81 4.39 4.06
CA THR A 256 -11.20 3.44 5.10
C THR A 256 -10.79 2.03 4.65
N GLY A 257 -11.04 1.02 5.48
CA GLY A 257 -10.99 -0.38 5.06
C GLY A 257 -9.57 -0.91 4.92
N CYS A 258 -9.27 -1.55 3.79
CA CYS A 258 -8.08 -2.41 3.63
C CYS A 258 -6.81 -1.68 3.16
N TYR A 259 -6.84 -0.36 2.96
CA TYR A 259 -5.85 0.35 2.16
C TYR A 259 -4.53 0.65 2.88
N LEU A 260 -3.43 0.02 2.44
CA LEU A 260 -2.07 0.24 2.98
C LEU A 260 -1.07 0.73 1.93
N PHE A 261 -1.33 0.51 0.65
CA PHE A 261 -0.56 1.05 -0.48
C PHE A 261 0.98 0.98 -0.33
N TYR A 262 1.67 2.09 0.04
CA TYR A 262 3.13 2.14 0.20
C TYR A 262 3.64 1.57 1.53
N TYR A 263 2.74 1.24 2.46
CA TYR A 263 3.02 0.50 3.69
C TYR A 263 3.10 -1.01 3.49
N TRP A 264 3.28 -1.48 2.26
CA TRP A 264 3.25 -2.89 1.86
C TRP A 264 4.20 -3.81 2.67
N LEU A 265 5.31 -3.27 3.20
CA LEU A 265 6.25 -4.03 4.03
C LEU A 265 5.83 -4.13 5.50
N SER A 266 5.10 -3.14 6.03
CA SER A 266 4.68 -3.09 7.43
C SER A 266 3.91 -4.32 7.90
N PRO A 267 2.84 -4.78 7.22
CA PRO A 267 2.11 -5.96 7.70
C PRO A 267 2.99 -7.21 7.67
N ILE A 268 3.89 -7.35 6.69
CA ILE A 268 4.87 -8.45 6.65
C ILE A 268 5.75 -8.41 7.90
N GLU A 269 6.36 -7.27 8.21
CA GLU A 269 7.24 -7.14 9.37
C GLU A 269 6.51 -7.31 10.70
N ILE A 270 5.27 -6.83 10.80
CA ILE A 270 4.41 -7.05 11.97
C ILE A 270 4.17 -8.54 12.20
N TYR A 271 3.75 -9.27 11.16
CA TYR A 271 3.47 -10.70 11.29
C TYR A 271 4.73 -11.51 11.62
N LEU A 272 5.85 -11.18 10.96
CA LEU A 272 7.14 -11.81 11.27
C LEU A 272 7.55 -11.53 12.72
N ASN A 273 7.39 -10.30 13.20
CA ASN A 273 7.71 -9.92 14.57
C ASN A 273 6.80 -10.62 15.60
N ASP A 274 5.50 -10.72 15.33
CA ASP A 274 4.54 -11.42 16.20
C ASP A 274 4.85 -12.91 16.28
N MET A 275 5.22 -13.53 15.16
CA MET A 275 5.77 -14.89 15.13
C MET A 275 7.19 -14.97 15.71
N GLY A 276 7.78 -13.84 16.10
CA GLY A 276 9.15 -13.64 16.60
C GLY A 276 10.25 -14.17 15.68
N LEU A 277 10.01 -14.12 14.37
CA LEU A 277 10.96 -14.43 13.32
C LEU A 277 11.82 -13.21 13.05
N ARG A 278 12.90 -13.41 12.30
CA ARG A 278 13.79 -12.30 11.95
C ARG A 278 13.09 -11.32 11.01
N LEU A 279 13.46 -10.04 11.02
CA LEU A 279 12.92 -9.07 10.06
C LEU A 279 13.78 -8.91 8.83
N GLU A 280 15.10 -9.04 8.96
CA GLU A 280 16.00 -9.09 7.82
C GLU A 280 15.86 -10.43 7.10
N ARG A 281 15.79 -10.35 5.78
CA ARG A 281 15.59 -11.49 4.88
C ARG A 281 16.80 -11.71 3.95
N THR A 282 17.82 -10.86 4.05
CA THR A 282 19.11 -11.01 3.39
C THR A 282 20.26 -11.10 4.40
N HIS A 283 21.51 -11.17 3.91
CA HIS A 283 22.72 -11.34 4.74
C HIS A 283 23.47 -10.03 5.02
N ASN A 284 23.05 -8.90 4.45
CA ASN A 284 23.71 -7.61 4.67
C ASN A 284 22.76 -6.43 4.45
N TRP A 285 23.07 -5.32 5.10
CA TRP A 285 22.21 -4.12 5.07
C TRP A 285 22.05 -3.49 3.69
N ILE A 286 23.03 -3.63 2.79
CA ILE A 286 22.96 -3.06 1.44
C ILE A 286 21.88 -3.76 0.63
N SER A 287 21.96 -5.09 0.52
CA SER A 287 20.95 -5.90 -0.17
C SER A 287 19.57 -5.79 0.51
N GLU A 288 19.55 -5.67 1.84
CA GLU A 288 18.31 -5.56 2.60
C GLU A 288 17.55 -4.26 2.27
N TYR A 289 18.25 -3.11 2.24
CA TYR A 289 17.64 -1.79 2.04
C TYR A 289 17.50 -1.38 0.58
N PHE A 290 18.48 -1.68 -0.27
CA PHE A 290 18.53 -1.21 -1.66
C PHE A 290 18.10 -2.26 -2.68
N GLY A 291 18.10 -3.54 -2.29
CA GLY A 291 17.60 -4.62 -3.15
C GLY A 291 16.07 -4.57 -3.25
N ILE A 292 15.55 -4.92 -4.43
CA ILE A 292 14.11 -5.10 -4.64
C ILE A 292 13.62 -6.21 -3.68
N TYR A 293 12.49 -5.97 -3.02
CA TYR A 293 11.86 -6.93 -2.13
C TYR A 293 10.98 -7.87 -2.93
N LEU A 294 11.54 -9.00 -3.32
CA LEU A 294 10.86 -10.03 -4.10
C LEU A 294 10.36 -11.18 -3.19
N PRO A 295 9.38 -11.97 -3.64
CA PRO A 295 8.84 -13.10 -2.89
C PRO A 295 9.88 -14.12 -2.43
N GLU A 296 11.00 -14.25 -3.15
CA GLU A 296 12.10 -15.16 -2.81
C GLU A 296 12.71 -14.83 -1.43
N ARG A 297 12.57 -13.61 -0.93
CA ARG A 297 12.96 -13.23 0.44
C ARG A 297 12.18 -13.97 1.53
N LEU A 298 11.02 -14.52 1.20
CA LEU A 298 10.17 -15.30 2.09
C LEU A 298 10.34 -16.81 1.87
N LYS A 299 11.25 -17.22 0.97
CA LYS A 299 11.52 -18.64 0.71
C LYS A 299 12.00 -19.32 1.98
N GLY A 300 11.38 -20.45 2.33
CA GLY A 300 11.72 -21.22 3.53
C GLY A 300 11.07 -20.72 4.81
N LEU A 301 10.13 -19.76 4.75
CA LEU A 301 9.42 -19.24 5.93
C LEU A 301 8.75 -20.35 6.76
N HIS A 302 8.17 -21.36 6.12
CA HIS A 302 7.60 -22.53 6.80
C HIS A 302 8.66 -23.28 7.64
N GLU A 303 9.84 -23.50 7.07
CA GLU A 303 10.93 -24.20 7.74
C GLU A 303 11.52 -23.35 8.87
N GLU A 304 11.69 -22.04 8.65
CA GLU A 304 12.11 -21.09 9.70
C GLU A 304 11.18 -21.18 10.91
N ARG A 305 9.86 -21.21 10.68
CA ARG A 305 8.85 -21.41 11.73
C ARG A 305 8.98 -22.76 12.42
N ARG A 306 9.15 -23.85 11.67
CA ARG A 306 9.28 -25.21 12.21
C ARG A 306 10.49 -25.35 13.12
N VAL A 307 11.65 -24.86 12.66
CA VAL A 307 12.91 -24.84 13.42
C VAL A 307 12.75 -24.01 14.70
N LYS A 308 12.14 -22.83 14.58
CA LYS A 308 11.85 -21.99 15.74
C LYS A 308 10.95 -22.69 16.75
N ALA A 309 9.87 -23.32 16.31
CA ALA A 309 8.93 -24.03 17.18
C ALA A 309 9.60 -25.23 17.89
N ALA A 310 10.60 -25.85 17.27
CA ALA A 310 11.42 -26.89 17.88
C ALA A 310 12.46 -26.36 18.90
N GLY A 311 12.51 -25.03 19.14
CA GLY A 311 13.50 -24.41 20.03
C GLY A 311 14.92 -24.43 19.48
N ILE A 312 15.10 -24.77 18.20
CA ILE A 312 16.41 -24.83 17.56
C ILE A 312 16.86 -23.40 17.24
N LYS A 313 18.08 -23.05 17.64
CA LYS A 313 18.67 -21.75 17.31
C LYS A 313 19.00 -21.71 15.82
N TYR A 314 18.25 -20.91 15.08
CA TYR A 314 18.58 -20.60 13.69
C TYR A 314 19.73 -19.59 13.63
N HIS A 315 20.86 -20.00 13.08
CA HIS A 315 22.01 -19.11 12.87
C HIS A 315 21.86 -18.37 11.53
N HIS A 316 21.38 -17.13 11.59
CA HIS A 316 21.42 -16.20 10.45
C HIS A 316 22.48 -15.13 10.69
N TRP A 317 23.58 -15.18 9.95
CA TRP A 317 24.58 -14.11 10.01
C TRP A 317 24.14 -12.91 9.16
N TYR A 318 24.30 -11.71 9.70
CA TYR A 318 23.90 -10.48 9.02
C TYR A 318 24.93 -9.38 9.21
N PHE A 319 25.53 -8.95 8.12
CA PHE A 319 26.46 -7.85 8.06
C PHE A 319 25.71 -6.51 8.13
N SER A 320 25.54 -5.99 9.35
CA SER A 320 24.81 -4.75 9.58
C SER A 320 25.62 -3.50 9.18
N PHE A 321 24.94 -2.36 9.09
CA PHE A 321 25.59 -1.06 8.86
C PHE A 321 26.68 -0.76 9.90
N GLN A 322 26.47 -1.15 11.15
CA GLN A 322 27.47 -0.96 12.22
C GLN A 322 28.74 -1.77 11.94
N HIS A 323 28.63 -2.99 11.41
CA HIS A 323 29.81 -3.77 11.01
C HIS A 323 30.57 -3.05 9.89
N THR A 324 29.87 -2.51 8.90
CA THR A 324 30.50 -1.71 7.83
C THR A 324 31.23 -0.49 8.40
N PHE A 325 30.58 0.26 9.29
CA PHE A 325 31.19 1.42 9.94
C PHE A 325 32.45 1.05 10.73
N LEU A 326 32.41 -0.04 11.51
CA LEU A 326 33.57 -0.51 12.28
C LEU A 326 34.72 -0.94 11.37
N VAL A 327 34.44 -1.63 10.26
CA VAL A 327 35.47 -2.02 9.28
C VAL A 327 36.10 -0.79 8.64
N VAL A 328 35.31 0.19 8.20
CA VAL A 328 35.84 1.42 7.62
C VAL A 328 36.65 2.20 8.64
N LEU A 329 36.16 2.34 9.87
CA LEU A 329 36.89 3.01 10.96
C LEU A 329 38.23 2.32 11.24
N PHE A 330 38.24 0.99 11.31
CA PHE A 330 39.47 0.21 11.50
C PHE A 330 40.46 0.45 10.36
N LEU A 331 40.01 0.39 9.09
CA LEU A 331 40.86 0.64 7.93
C LEU A 331 41.44 2.06 7.94
N VAL A 332 40.63 3.07 8.31
CA VAL A 332 41.11 4.46 8.44
C VAL A 332 42.16 4.56 9.55
N LEU A 333 41.96 3.92 10.70
CA LEU A 333 42.94 3.92 11.79
C LEU A 333 44.24 3.23 11.38
N VAL A 334 44.18 2.11 10.64
CA VAL A 334 45.38 1.43 10.12
C VAL A 334 46.13 2.33 9.14
N ILE A 335 45.44 3.01 8.23
CA ILE A 335 46.05 3.94 7.26
C ILE A 335 46.69 5.14 7.97
N LEU A 336 46.10 5.64 9.06
CA LEU A 336 46.67 6.75 9.84
C LEU A 336 47.87 6.35 10.72
N LEU A 337 48.07 5.06 10.96
CA LEU A 337 49.18 4.51 11.75
C LEU A 337 50.35 3.99 10.89
N LEU A 338 50.15 3.92 9.57
CA LEU A 338 51.19 3.66 8.55
C LEU A 338 51.71 4.99 8.01
#